data_AF-A0A963A0E8-F1
#
_entry.id   AF-A0A963A0E8-F1
#
_cell.length_a   1.000
_cell.length_b   1.000
_cell.length_c   1.000
_cell.angle_alpha   90.00
_cell.angle_beta   90.00
_cell.angle_gamma   90.00
#
_symmetry.space_group_name_H-M   'P 1'
#
loop_
_entity.id
_entity.type
_entity.pdbx_description
1 polymer ?
#
loop_
_entity_poly.entity_id
_entity_poly.type
_entity_poly.pdbx_seq_one_letter_code
_entity_poly.pdbx_strand_id
1 'polypeptide(L)'
;MSRTVYVNGSYLPEEDAKVSIFDRGFLFADGVYEVSSVVRGRLIDNRAHLERLHRSLEAIEIEAPLSDSEIAAIQQELIARNSVDEGVVYLQVTRGAAERDFSYPKAAKPTLVMFTQAKRLIDNPLAQKGISVVTTPDIRWARRDIKTVGLLASSMAKMVAVRAGADDAWMVENGYVTEGSSNNAYIVTGNNTIVTRHLSREILSGITRQAVLKLAAEAHLSIEERPFTPAEAHV
;
A
#
# COMPACT_ATOMS: atom_id res chain seq x y z
N MET A 1 -24.18 0.69 14.95
CA MET A 1 -24.03 -0.48 14.05
C MET A 1 -22.54 -0.65 13.81
N SER A 2 -22.05 -1.88 13.78
CA SER A 2 -20.67 -2.18 13.42
C SER A 2 -20.40 -1.81 11.95
N ARG A 3 -19.13 -1.64 11.61
CA ARG A 3 -18.69 -1.35 10.24
C ARG A 3 -19.09 -2.51 9.33
N THR A 4 -19.68 -2.20 8.17
CA THR A 4 -19.91 -3.18 7.12
C THR A 4 -18.63 -3.42 6.33
N VAL A 5 -18.28 -4.68 6.12
CA VAL A 5 -17.13 -5.12 5.31
C VAL A 5 -17.58 -6.08 4.21
N TYR A 6 -16.72 -6.33 3.24
CA TYR A 6 -17.00 -7.24 2.14
C TYR A 6 -16.08 -8.46 2.21
N VAL A 7 -16.66 -9.66 2.12
CA VAL A 7 -15.93 -10.93 2.03
C VAL A 7 -16.61 -11.80 0.97
N ASN A 8 -15.89 -12.15 -0.09
CA ASN A 8 -16.31 -13.13 -1.11
C ASN A 8 -17.77 -12.99 -1.61
N GLY A 9 -18.21 -11.78 -1.96
CA GLY A 9 -19.57 -11.54 -2.46
C GLY A 9 -20.57 -11.02 -1.43
N SER A 10 -20.22 -11.05 -0.14
CA SER A 10 -21.15 -10.73 0.94
C SER A 10 -20.75 -9.45 1.68
N TYR A 11 -21.73 -8.57 1.92
CA TYR A 11 -21.61 -7.43 2.83
C TYR A 11 -22.07 -7.86 4.22
N LEU A 12 -21.18 -7.81 5.20
CA LEU A 12 -21.40 -8.35 6.54
C LEU A 12 -20.98 -7.33 7.61
N PRO A 13 -21.55 -7.40 8.83
CA PRO A 13 -20.92 -6.83 10.02
C PRO A 13 -19.48 -7.34 10.17
N GLU A 14 -18.55 -6.49 10.60
CA GLU A 14 -17.13 -6.86 10.67
C GLU A 14 -16.82 -8.02 11.62
N GLU A 15 -17.62 -8.19 12.66
CA GLU A 15 -17.57 -9.30 13.62
C GLU A 15 -17.93 -10.67 12.99
N ASP A 16 -18.69 -10.66 11.90
CA ASP A 16 -19.12 -11.87 11.18
C ASP A 16 -18.19 -12.20 10.01
N ALA A 17 -17.26 -11.31 9.67
CA ALA A 17 -16.33 -11.48 8.57
C ALA A 17 -15.27 -12.54 8.90
N LYS A 18 -15.30 -13.66 8.17
CA LYS A 18 -14.40 -14.81 8.39
C LYS A 18 -13.73 -15.25 7.09
N VAL A 19 -12.46 -15.63 7.21
CA VAL A 19 -11.72 -16.34 6.17
C VAL A 19 -11.29 -17.70 6.73
N SER A 20 -10.99 -18.65 5.85
CA SER A 20 -10.51 -19.97 6.27
C SER A 20 -9.13 -19.84 6.94
N ILE A 21 -8.87 -20.64 7.97
CA ILE A 21 -7.51 -20.81 8.52
C ILE A 21 -6.55 -21.45 7.51
N PHE A 22 -7.09 -22.09 6.48
CA PHE A 22 -6.35 -22.66 5.36
C PHE A 22 -6.18 -21.68 4.19
N ASP A 23 -6.63 -20.42 4.35
CA ASP A 23 -6.37 -19.38 3.37
C ASP A 23 -4.86 -19.15 3.23
N ARG A 24 -4.36 -19.21 1.99
CA ARG A 24 -2.93 -19.09 1.74
C ARG A 24 -2.37 -17.69 2.05
N GLY A 25 -3.22 -16.67 2.09
CA GLY A 25 -2.85 -15.36 2.62
C GLY A 25 -2.46 -15.43 4.10
N PHE A 26 -3.18 -16.24 4.89
CA PHE A 26 -2.85 -16.48 6.30
C PHE A 26 -1.63 -17.37 6.47
N LEU A 27 -1.50 -18.44 5.67
CA LEU A 27 -0.44 -19.43 5.84
C LEU A 27 0.91 -19.02 5.23
N PHE A 28 0.91 -18.23 4.15
CA PHE A 28 2.09 -17.98 3.33
C PHE A 28 2.28 -16.52 2.90
N ALA A 29 1.38 -15.61 3.30
CA ALA A 29 1.30 -14.26 2.74
C ALA A 29 1.09 -14.25 1.20
N ASP A 30 0.45 -15.30 0.68
CA ASP A 30 0.20 -15.52 -0.75
C ASP A 30 -1.03 -14.71 -1.23
N GLY A 31 -0.80 -13.41 -1.34
CA GLY A 31 -1.81 -12.44 -1.74
C GLY A 31 -1.24 -11.04 -1.90
N VAL A 32 -2.08 -10.15 -2.43
CA VAL A 32 -1.78 -8.74 -2.72
C VAL A 32 -2.88 -7.86 -2.16
N TYR A 33 -2.58 -6.57 -1.98
CA TYR A 33 -3.54 -5.62 -1.45
C TYR A 33 -3.41 -4.24 -2.08
N GLU A 34 -4.47 -3.46 -1.98
CA GLU A 34 -4.52 -2.05 -2.33
C GLU A 34 -5.16 -1.22 -1.22
N VAL A 35 -4.82 0.07 -1.22
CA VAL A 35 -5.42 1.06 -0.33
C VAL A 35 -5.73 2.31 -1.15
N SER A 36 -7.00 2.50 -1.50
CA SER A 36 -7.47 3.68 -2.23
C SER A 36 -7.95 4.74 -1.25
N SER A 37 -7.56 6.00 -1.46
CA SER A 37 -8.04 7.11 -0.62
C SER A 37 -9.47 7.50 -0.99
N VAL A 38 -10.22 7.96 0.01
CA VAL A 38 -11.58 8.49 -0.10
C VAL A 38 -11.58 9.92 0.40
N VAL A 39 -12.05 10.84 -0.42
CA VAL A 39 -12.21 12.26 -0.09
C VAL A 39 -13.55 12.73 -0.60
N ARG A 40 -14.35 13.36 0.27
CA ARG A 40 -15.72 13.81 -0.03
C ARG A 40 -16.58 12.68 -0.61
N GLY A 41 -16.45 11.49 -0.03
CA GLY A 41 -17.12 10.25 -0.45
C GLY A 41 -16.66 9.68 -1.80
N ARG A 42 -15.58 10.19 -2.41
CA ARG A 42 -15.09 9.74 -3.73
C ARG A 42 -13.73 9.09 -3.63
N LEU A 43 -13.53 8.02 -4.41
CA LEU A 43 -12.23 7.38 -4.53
C LEU A 43 -11.26 8.27 -5.32
N ILE A 44 -10.03 8.38 -4.84
CA ILE A 44 -8.94 9.12 -5.50
C ILE A 44 -8.02 8.14 -6.24
N ASP A 45 -7.70 8.45 -7.49
CA ASP A 45 -6.79 7.68 -8.37
C ASP A 45 -7.08 6.17 -8.46
N ASN A 46 -8.33 5.75 -8.23
CA ASN A 46 -8.68 4.34 -8.08
C ASN A 46 -8.30 3.48 -9.30
N ARG A 47 -8.39 4.05 -10.51
CA ARG A 47 -7.97 3.34 -11.73
C ARG A 47 -6.49 2.93 -11.64
N ALA A 48 -5.61 3.82 -11.18
CA ALA A 48 -4.19 3.54 -11.04
C ALA A 48 -3.93 2.49 -9.94
N HIS A 49 -4.74 2.49 -8.87
CA HIS A 49 -4.73 1.42 -7.85
C HIS A 49 -5.13 0.06 -8.43
N LEU A 50 -6.20 -0.02 -9.22
CA LEU A 50 -6.65 -1.27 -9.85
C LEU A 50 -5.64 -1.79 -10.89
N GLU A 51 -5.04 -0.90 -11.70
CA GLU A 51 -3.95 -1.28 -12.60
C GLU A 51 -2.77 -1.89 -11.84
N ARG A 52 -2.41 -1.36 -10.66
CA ARG A 52 -1.35 -1.93 -9.83
C ARG A 52 -1.75 -3.22 -9.13
N LEU A 53 -3.01 -3.36 -8.74
CA LEU A 53 -3.57 -4.61 -8.25
C LEU A 53 -3.36 -5.71 -9.28
N HIS A 54 -3.73 -5.49 -10.54
CA HIS A 54 -3.55 -6.45 -11.64
C HIS A 54 -2.09 -6.81 -11.88
N ARG A 55 -1.19 -5.82 -11.95
CA ARG A 55 0.25 -6.09 -12.07
C ARG A 55 0.78 -6.95 -10.92
N SER A 56 0.30 -6.72 -9.70
CA SER A 56 0.72 -7.49 -8.53
C SER A 56 0.14 -8.90 -8.55
N LEU A 57 -1.12 -9.07 -8.95
CA LEU A 57 -1.79 -10.35 -9.13
C LEU A 57 -1.09 -11.20 -10.20
N GLU A 58 -0.83 -10.62 -11.36
CA GLU A 58 -0.13 -11.25 -12.48
C GLU A 58 1.28 -11.71 -12.07
N ALA A 59 2.02 -10.86 -11.34
CA ALA A 59 3.37 -11.17 -10.88
C ALA A 59 3.48 -12.38 -9.93
N ILE A 60 2.36 -12.80 -9.33
CA ILE A 60 2.26 -14.02 -8.51
C ILE A 60 1.24 -15.01 -9.05
N GLU A 61 0.81 -14.89 -10.31
CA GLU A 61 -0.06 -15.85 -10.99
C GLU A 61 -1.40 -16.09 -10.25
N ILE A 62 -2.02 -15.03 -9.73
CA ILE A 62 -3.38 -15.08 -9.19
C ILE A 62 -4.32 -14.41 -10.20
N GLU A 63 -5.38 -15.11 -10.58
CA GLU A 63 -6.43 -14.54 -11.42
C GLU A 63 -7.25 -13.51 -10.63
N ALA A 64 -7.59 -12.38 -11.25
CA ALA A 64 -8.45 -11.39 -10.62
C ALA A 64 -9.86 -11.98 -10.41
N PRO A 65 -10.41 -11.95 -9.19
CA PRO A 65 -11.71 -12.58 -8.91
C PRO A 65 -12.90 -11.83 -9.52
N LEU A 66 -12.71 -10.57 -9.92
CA LEU A 66 -13.73 -9.67 -10.44
C LEU A 66 -13.10 -8.67 -11.43
N SER A 67 -13.93 -8.06 -12.26
CA SER A 67 -13.53 -6.95 -13.13
C SER A 67 -13.33 -5.64 -12.35
N ASP A 68 -12.62 -4.69 -12.96
CA ASP A 68 -12.36 -3.37 -12.36
C ASP A 68 -13.65 -2.61 -12.00
N SER A 69 -14.68 -2.71 -12.85
CA SER A 69 -15.97 -2.07 -12.62
C SER A 69 -16.72 -2.69 -11.43
N GLU A 70 -16.66 -4.01 -11.28
CA GLU A 70 -17.25 -4.71 -10.14
C GLU A 70 -16.52 -4.37 -8.84
N ILE A 71 -15.17 -4.35 -8.85
CA ILE A 71 -14.38 -3.94 -7.69
C ILE A 71 -14.71 -2.50 -7.31
N ALA A 72 -14.72 -1.57 -8.26
CA ALA A 72 -15.04 -0.17 -8.01
C ALA A 72 -16.46 0.00 -7.46
N ALA A 73 -17.43 -0.76 -7.96
CA ALA A 73 -18.80 -0.75 -7.44
C ALA A 73 -18.86 -1.20 -5.98
N ILE A 74 -18.14 -2.27 -5.60
CA ILE A 74 -18.06 -2.74 -4.21
C ILE A 74 -17.40 -1.69 -3.31
N GLN A 75 -16.33 -1.05 -3.76
CA GLN A 75 -15.67 0.02 -3.00
C GLN A 75 -16.62 1.20 -2.75
N GLN A 76 -17.37 1.63 -3.76
CA GLN A 76 -18.37 2.70 -3.63
C GLN A 76 -19.53 2.32 -2.70
N GLU A 77 -20.02 1.09 -2.81
CA GLU A 77 -21.07 0.58 -1.94
C GLU A 77 -20.60 0.52 -0.48
N LEU A 78 -19.36 0.10 -0.22
CA LEU A 78 -18.78 0.12 1.14
C LEU A 78 -18.61 1.53 1.69
N ILE A 79 -18.25 2.51 0.85
CA ILE A 79 -18.18 3.93 1.24
C ILE A 79 -19.57 4.42 1.67
N ALA A 80 -20.60 4.15 0.87
CA ALA A 80 -21.98 4.54 1.15
C ALA A 80 -22.52 3.89 2.43
N ARG A 81 -22.41 2.56 2.56
CA ARG A 81 -22.90 1.80 3.74
C ARG A 81 -22.27 2.25 5.04
N ASN A 82 -20.99 2.62 5.00
CA ASN A 82 -20.25 3.06 6.18
C ASN A 82 -20.23 4.59 6.35
N SER A 83 -20.92 5.34 5.48
CA SER A 83 -20.95 6.81 5.52
C SER A 83 -19.56 7.46 5.59
N VAL A 84 -18.60 6.93 4.81
CA VAL A 84 -17.22 7.42 4.82
C VAL A 84 -17.09 8.63 3.91
N ASP A 85 -16.99 9.82 4.51
CA ASP A 85 -16.69 11.04 3.75
C ASP A 85 -15.18 11.17 3.46
N GLU A 86 -14.35 10.83 4.44
CA GLU A 86 -12.90 10.93 4.35
C GLU A 86 -12.24 9.70 4.97
N GLY A 87 -11.34 9.05 4.22
CA GLY A 87 -10.74 7.81 4.69
C GLY A 87 -10.06 7.01 3.61
N VAL A 88 -10.06 5.70 3.76
CA VAL A 88 -9.49 4.76 2.78
C VAL A 88 -10.39 3.54 2.62
N VAL A 89 -10.29 2.90 1.45
CA VAL A 89 -10.79 1.54 1.23
C VAL A 89 -9.59 0.62 1.08
N TYR A 90 -9.48 -0.37 1.98
CA TYR A 90 -8.55 -1.48 1.87
C TYR A 90 -9.19 -2.57 1.01
N LEU A 91 -8.40 -3.16 0.11
CA LEU A 91 -8.76 -4.32 -0.69
C LEU A 91 -7.63 -5.34 -0.61
N GLN A 92 -7.93 -6.61 -0.42
CA GLN A 92 -6.95 -7.68 -0.49
C GLN A 92 -7.50 -8.88 -1.26
N VAL A 93 -6.64 -9.45 -2.09
CA VAL A 93 -6.89 -10.70 -2.82
C VAL A 93 -5.81 -11.71 -2.42
N THR A 94 -6.20 -12.91 -2.02
CA THR A 94 -5.29 -14.03 -1.76
C THR A 94 -5.54 -15.15 -2.76
N ARG A 95 -4.62 -16.11 -2.87
CA ARG A 95 -4.82 -17.30 -3.73
C ARG A 95 -5.99 -18.18 -3.25
N GLY A 96 -6.53 -17.92 -2.06
CA GLY A 96 -7.65 -18.64 -1.48
C GLY A 96 -7.22 -19.80 -0.60
N ALA A 97 -8.22 -20.58 -0.16
CA ALA A 97 -8.03 -21.69 0.75
C ALA A 97 -7.70 -23.00 0.03
N ALA A 98 -6.71 -23.73 0.55
CA ALA A 98 -6.34 -25.07 0.13
C ALA A 98 -5.57 -25.78 1.24
N GLU A 99 -5.40 -27.11 1.14
CA GLU A 99 -4.48 -27.84 2.02
C GLU A 99 -3.08 -27.23 2.00
N ARG A 100 -2.40 -27.28 3.15
CA ARG A 100 -1.12 -26.58 3.33
C ARG A 100 -0.01 -27.26 2.53
N ASP A 101 0.29 -26.68 1.39
CA ASP A 101 1.40 -27.04 0.51
C ASP A 101 2.05 -25.77 -0.07
N PHE A 102 3.35 -25.81 -0.38
CA PHE A 102 4.01 -24.67 -1.03
C PHE A 102 3.58 -24.50 -2.49
N SER A 103 3.29 -25.61 -3.17
CA SER A 103 2.80 -25.61 -4.55
C SER A 103 1.46 -24.88 -4.68
N TYR A 104 1.24 -24.26 -5.84
CA TYR A 104 0.00 -23.55 -6.09
C TYR A 104 -1.15 -24.55 -6.33
N PRO A 105 -2.27 -24.43 -5.60
CA PRO A 105 -3.43 -25.28 -5.81
C PRO A 105 -4.05 -25.01 -7.18
N LYS A 106 -4.43 -26.07 -7.91
CA LYS A 106 -5.01 -25.97 -9.26
C LYS A 106 -6.42 -25.37 -9.30
N ALA A 107 -7.19 -25.49 -8.20
CA ALA A 107 -8.62 -25.20 -8.17
C ALA A 107 -9.02 -24.22 -7.05
N ALA A 108 -8.07 -23.56 -6.39
CA ALA A 108 -8.40 -22.60 -5.34
C ALA A 108 -9.05 -21.37 -5.97
N LYS A 109 -10.15 -20.92 -5.36
CA LYS A 109 -10.80 -19.66 -5.72
C LYS A 109 -10.18 -18.53 -4.91
N PRO A 110 -9.74 -17.42 -5.53
CA PRO A 110 -9.18 -16.30 -4.79
C PRO A 110 -10.14 -15.78 -3.71
N THR A 111 -9.61 -15.49 -2.52
CA THR A 111 -10.37 -14.80 -1.46
C THR A 111 -10.26 -13.30 -1.70
N LEU A 112 -11.40 -12.61 -1.75
CA LEU A 112 -11.48 -11.15 -1.86
C LEU A 112 -12.09 -10.55 -0.60
N VAL A 113 -11.35 -9.68 0.06
CA VAL A 113 -11.82 -8.91 1.23
C VAL A 113 -11.66 -7.42 1.01
N MET A 114 -12.62 -6.63 1.49
CA MET A 114 -12.52 -5.17 1.47
C MET A 114 -13.14 -4.56 2.73
N PHE A 115 -12.58 -3.46 3.21
CA PHE A 115 -13.16 -2.69 4.31
C PHE A 115 -12.77 -1.22 4.20
N THR A 116 -13.52 -0.35 4.88
CA THR A 116 -13.24 1.08 4.94
C THR A 116 -12.59 1.47 6.26
N GLN A 117 -11.83 2.56 6.28
CA GLN A 117 -11.38 3.20 7.51
C GLN A 117 -11.53 4.71 7.37
N ALA A 118 -12.29 5.33 8.28
CA ALA A 118 -12.31 6.79 8.37
C ALA A 118 -10.92 7.30 8.78
N LYS A 119 -10.40 8.28 8.03
CA LYS A 119 -9.09 8.92 8.30
C LYS A 119 -9.14 10.36 7.85
N ARG A 120 -8.50 11.24 8.63
CA ARG A 120 -8.28 12.63 8.25
C ARG A 120 -7.07 12.73 7.31
N LEU A 121 -7.33 13.01 6.03
CA LEU A 121 -6.35 13.04 4.94
C LEU A 121 -6.02 14.47 4.49
N ILE A 122 -7.02 15.33 4.30
CA ILE A 122 -6.90 16.70 3.80
C ILE A 122 -6.24 17.58 4.88
N ASP A 123 -6.88 17.69 6.04
CA ASP A 123 -6.41 18.58 7.12
C ASP A 123 -5.58 17.82 8.15
N ASN A 124 -4.68 16.93 7.71
CA ASN A 124 -3.84 16.17 8.61
C ASN A 124 -2.83 17.10 9.34
N PRO A 125 -2.87 17.22 10.69
CA PRO A 125 -1.94 18.09 11.42
C PRO A 125 -0.46 17.74 11.20
N LEU A 126 -0.16 16.46 10.92
CA LEU A 126 1.21 16.01 10.64
C LEU A 126 1.74 16.55 9.31
N ALA A 127 0.86 16.86 8.35
CA ALA A 127 1.28 17.48 7.09
C ALA A 127 1.81 18.91 7.29
N GLN A 128 1.34 19.62 8.33
CA GLN A 128 1.81 20.96 8.68
C GLN A 128 3.06 20.93 9.57
N LYS A 129 3.08 20.03 10.56
CA LYS A 129 4.17 19.94 11.54
C LYS A 129 5.40 19.19 11.01
N GLY A 130 5.21 18.31 10.03
CA GLY A 130 6.19 17.31 9.66
C GLY A 130 6.21 16.13 10.63
N ILE A 131 7.01 15.11 10.28
CA ILE A 131 7.21 13.90 11.06
C ILE A 131 8.71 13.64 11.25
N SER A 132 9.05 12.94 12.32
CA SER A 132 10.39 12.42 12.58
C SER A 132 10.61 11.06 11.94
N VAL A 133 11.78 10.87 11.32
CA VAL A 133 12.13 9.63 10.60
C VAL A 133 13.48 9.12 11.06
N VAL A 134 13.57 7.83 11.41
CA VAL A 134 14.84 7.13 11.67
C VAL A 134 15.24 6.28 10.47
N THR A 135 16.51 5.85 10.41
CA THR A 135 16.96 4.88 9.41
C THR A 135 17.10 3.48 9.99
N THR A 136 16.81 2.46 9.20
CA THR A 136 17.00 1.03 9.54
C THR A 136 17.46 0.24 8.32
N PRO A 137 18.16 -0.90 8.46
CA PRO A 137 18.46 -1.76 7.31
C PRO A 137 17.19 -2.25 6.60
N ASP A 138 17.21 -2.30 5.26
CA ASP A 138 16.16 -2.93 4.47
C ASP A 138 16.35 -4.45 4.46
N ILE A 139 15.51 -5.17 5.23
CA ILE A 139 15.52 -6.63 5.31
C ILE A 139 14.39 -7.26 4.47
N ARG A 140 13.71 -6.49 3.63
CA ARG A 140 12.63 -6.99 2.78
C ARG A 140 13.20 -7.81 1.62
N TRP A 141 12.37 -8.71 1.09
CA TRP A 141 12.68 -9.53 -0.08
C TRP A 141 12.99 -8.70 -1.34
N ALA A 142 13.44 -9.35 -2.41
CA ALA A 142 13.90 -8.71 -3.64
C ALA A 142 12.79 -8.35 -4.66
N ARG A 143 11.51 -8.50 -4.32
CA ARG A 143 10.35 -8.21 -5.19
C ARG A 143 9.42 -7.15 -4.58
N ARG A 144 9.99 -6.01 -4.19
CA ARG A 144 9.28 -4.90 -3.52
C ARG A 144 8.35 -4.13 -4.48
N ASP A 145 8.50 -4.39 -5.78
CA ASP A 145 7.58 -3.94 -6.83
C ASP A 145 6.17 -4.54 -6.71
N ILE A 146 6.04 -5.72 -6.09
CA ILE A 146 4.76 -6.39 -5.87
C ILE A 146 4.14 -5.89 -4.57
N LYS A 147 2.89 -5.41 -4.61
CA LYS A 147 2.17 -4.97 -3.40
C LYS A 147 1.54 -6.16 -2.65
N THR A 148 2.39 -7.07 -2.19
CA THR A 148 2.02 -8.28 -1.44
C THR A 148 1.65 -7.99 0.01
N VAL A 149 0.88 -8.89 0.63
CA VAL A 149 0.57 -8.89 2.07
C VAL A 149 1.74 -9.39 2.95
N GLY A 150 2.88 -9.76 2.37
CA GLY A 150 4.14 -10.10 3.06
C GLY A 150 4.80 -8.90 3.76
N LEU A 151 4.12 -8.30 4.73
CA LEU A 151 4.45 -6.99 5.32
C LEU A 151 5.22 -7.05 6.64
N LEU A 152 5.69 -8.23 7.06
CA LEU A 152 6.36 -8.39 8.37
C LEU A 152 7.60 -7.49 8.49
N ALA A 153 8.48 -7.47 7.49
CA ALA A 153 9.67 -6.63 7.50
C ALA A 153 9.33 -5.12 7.55
N SER A 154 8.31 -4.67 6.82
CA SER A 154 7.79 -3.29 6.91
C SER A 154 7.25 -2.97 8.30
N SER A 155 6.51 -3.89 8.92
CA SER A 155 6.02 -3.75 10.29
C SER A 155 7.17 -3.66 11.30
N MET A 156 8.21 -4.49 11.13
CA MET A 156 9.42 -4.43 11.96
C MET A 156 10.15 -3.09 11.82
N ALA A 157 10.26 -2.55 10.60
CA ALA A 157 10.83 -1.22 10.35
C ALA A 157 10.02 -0.12 11.06
N LYS A 158 8.68 -0.18 10.99
CA LYS A 158 7.81 0.73 11.73
C LYS A 158 8.04 0.64 13.25
N MET A 159 8.25 -0.57 13.77
CA MET A 159 8.54 -0.78 15.19
C MET A 159 9.94 -0.33 15.61
N VAL A 160 10.89 -0.18 14.69
CA VAL A 160 12.17 0.50 14.97
C VAL A 160 11.90 1.98 15.24
N ALA A 161 11.10 2.64 14.39
CA ALA A 161 10.71 4.04 14.59
C ALA A 161 9.99 4.26 15.93
N VAL A 162 8.96 3.45 16.21
CA VAL A 162 8.19 3.54 17.46
C VAL A 162 9.11 3.39 18.69
N ARG A 163 10.05 2.44 18.67
CA ARG A 163 11.00 2.25 19.78
C ARG A 163 11.99 3.41 19.94
N ALA A 164 12.30 4.11 18.85
CA ALA A 164 13.13 5.31 18.87
C ALA A 164 12.34 6.59 19.18
N GLY A 165 11.02 6.49 19.42
CA GLY A 165 10.16 7.65 19.61
C GLY A 165 9.92 8.47 18.33
N ALA A 166 10.17 7.89 17.16
CA ALA A 166 9.97 8.51 15.86
C ALA A 166 8.66 8.06 15.19
N ASP A 167 8.18 8.87 14.25
CA ASP A 167 6.92 8.61 13.56
C ASP A 167 7.07 7.54 12.48
N ASP A 168 8.20 7.47 11.77
CA ASP A 168 8.44 6.47 10.73
C ASP A 168 9.93 6.09 10.57
N ALA A 169 10.18 5.08 9.74
CA ALA A 169 11.52 4.62 9.40
C ALA A 169 11.73 4.60 7.88
N TRP A 170 12.86 5.14 7.44
CA TRP A 170 13.42 4.88 6.11
C TRP A 170 14.31 3.65 6.14
N MET A 171 14.08 2.76 5.17
CA MET A 171 14.89 1.56 4.99
C MET A 171 16.09 1.86 4.11
N VAL A 172 17.24 1.26 4.42
CA VAL A 172 18.53 1.52 3.77
C VAL A 172 19.16 0.22 3.30
N GLU A 173 19.59 0.19 2.04
CA GLU A 173 20.27 -0.93 1.40
C GLU A 173 21.46 -0.41 0.60
N ASN A 174 22.64 -1.04 0.75
CA ASN A 174 23.88 -0.62 0.08
C ASN A 174 24.24 0.86 0.28
N GLY A 175 23.89 1.42 1.44
CA GLY A 175 24.14 2.84 1.78
C GLY A 175 23.11 3.84 1.23
N TYR A 176 22.13 3.39 0.45
CA TYR A 176 21.10 4.25 -0.13
C TYR A 176 19.72 4.00 0.50
N VAL A 177 18.93 5.06 0.61
CA VAL A 177 17.52 4.94 1.01
C VAL A 177 16.75 4.20 -0.07
N THR A 178 15.99 3.18 0.31
CA THR A 178 15.05 2.50 -0.58
C THR A 178 13.71 3.22 -0.54
N GLU A 179 12.92 2.99 0.50
CA GLU A 179 11.67 3.68 0.81
C GLU A 179 11.34 3.61 2.32
N GLY A 180 10.28 4.28 2.75
CA GLY A 180 9.81 4.22 4.14
C GLY A 180 9.05 2.93 4.44
N SER A 181 8.72 2.70 5.72
CA SER A 181 8.02 1.47 6.15
C SER A 181 6.73 1.19 5.37
N SER A 182 6.03 2.25 4.93
CA SER A 182 4.82 2.16 4.10
C SER A 182 4.63 3.36 3.14
N ASN A 183 5.71 3.97 2.66
CA ASN A 183 5.68 5.15 1.77
C ASN A 183 6.95 5.25 0.92
N ASN A 184 6.90 5.99 -0.20
CA ASN A 184 8.10 6.34 -0.94
C ASN A 184 8.83 7.51 -0.26
N ALA A 185 10.16 7.58 -0.41
CA ALA A 185 11.00 8.61 0.20
C ALA A 185 11.46 9.65 -0.84
N TYR A 186 11.53 10.91 -0.41
CA TYR A 186 11.94 12.05 -1.21
C TYR A 186 12.83 12.97 -0.37
N ILE A 187 13.75 13.66 -1.05
CA ILE A 187 14.45 14.83 -0.49
C ILE A 187 14.29 16.01 -1.45
N VAL A 188 14.45 17.22 -0.93
CA VAL A 188 14.60 18.45 -1.72
C VAL A 188 16.01 18.96 -1.45
N THR A 189 16.83 19.04 -2.48
CA THR A 189 18.22 19.47 -2.37
C THR A 189 18.33 21.00 -2.27
N GLY A 190 19.50 21.51 -1.88
CA GLY A 190 19.75 22.96 -1.77
C GLY A 190 19.59 23.75 -3.08
N ASN A 191 19.60 23.09 -4.25
CA ASN A 191 19.29 23.68 -5.55
C ASN A 191 17.82 23.49 -5.97
N ASN A 192 16.91 23.21 -5.03
CA ASN A 192 15.47 23.06 -5.24
C ASN A 192 15.08 21.92 -6.21
N THR A 193 15.87 20.84 -6.23
CA THR A 193 15.59 19.62 -7.00
C THR A 193 14.94 18.58 -6.09
N ILE A 194 13.81 18.02 -6.52
CA ILE A 194 13.20 16.86 -5.88
C ILE A 194 13.96 15.62 -6.29
N VAL A 195 14.49 14.87 -5.33
CA VAL A 195 15.16 13.59 -5.57
C VAL A 195 14.32 12.48 -4.97
N THR A 196 14.03 11.44 -5.76
CA THR A 196 13.42 10.19 -5.32
C THR A 196 14.13 9.03 -5.98
N ARG A 197 14.12 7.84 -5.36
CA ARG A 197 14.65 6.65 -6.02
C ARG A 197 13.88 6.34 -7.32
N HIS A 198 14.61 5.91 -8.35
CA HIS A 198 14.02 5.42 -9.61
C HIS A 198 13.21 4.15 -9.38
N LEU A 199 12.24 3.89 -10.26
CA LEU A 199 11.46 2.66 -10.20
C LEU A 199 12.31 1.45 -10.59
N SER A 200 12.32 0.44 -9.72
CA SER A 200 12.95 -0.86 -9.93
C SER A 200 12.19 -1.91 -9.09
N ARG A 201 12.73 -3.11 -8.96
CA ARG A 201 12.20 -4.13 -8.01
C ARG A 201 12.47 -3.79 -6.55
N GLU A 202 13.23 -2.74 -6.28
CA GLU A 202 13.73 -2.41 -4.95
C GLU A 202 12.81 -1.46 -4.16
N ILE A 203 11.79 -0.89 -4.82
CA ILE A 203 10.76 -0.04 -4.20
C ILE A 203 9.39 -0.31 -4.83
N LEU A 204 8.31 0.04 -4.11
CA LEU A 204 6.98 0.01 -4.68
C LEU A 204 6.74 1.23 -5.58
N SER A 205 6.19 1.01 -6.77
CA SER A 205 5.69 2.11 -7.62
C SER A 205 4.41 2.71 -7.03
N GLY A 206 4.58 3.73 -6.19
CA GLY A 206 3.50 4.41 -5.47
C GLY A 206 2.56 5.19 -6.40
N ILE A 207 1.25 5.15 -6.13
CA ILE A 207 0.28 5.99 -6.86
C ILE A 207 0.43 7.46 -6.45
N THR A 208 0.59 7.73 -5.15
CA THR A 208 0.93 9.07 -4.65
C THR A 208 2.23 9.59 -5.23
N ARG A 209 3.24 8.74 -5.44
CA ARG A 209 4.48 9.11 -6.14
C ARG A 209 4.20 9.64 -7.54
N GLN A 210 3.41 8.90 -8.32
CA GLN A 210 3.03 9.32 -9.66
C GLN A 210 2.34 10.69 -9.65
N ALA A 211 1.40 10.92 -8.72
CA ALA A 211 0.72 12.20 -8.56
C ALA A 211 1.69 13.34 -8.17
N VAL A 212 2.56 13.12 -7.19
CA VAL A 212 3.57 14.10 -6.75
C VAL A 212 4.51 14.49 -7.87
N LEU A 213 5.06 13.52 -8.61
CA LEU A 213 5.99 13.81 -9.71
C LEU A 213 5.28 14.54 -10.87
N LYS A 214 4.03 14.20 -11.16
CA LYS A 214 3.22 14.92 -12.14
C LYS A 214 3.02 16.39 -11.72
N LEU A 215 2.59 16.63 -10.48
CA LEU A 215 2.36 17.98 -9.95
C LEU A 215 3.65 18.80 -9.90
N ALA A 216 4.78 18.18 -9.52
CA ALA A 216 6.08 18.83 -9.52
C ALA A 216 6.50 19.26 -10.94
N ALA A 217 6.27 18.42 -11.95
CA ALA A 217 6.55 18.77 -13.33
C ALA A 217 5.64 19.91 -13.84
N GLU A 218 4.34 19.88 -13.50
CA GLU A 218 3.39 20.96 -13.81
C GLU A 218 3.77 22.29 -13.13
N ALA A 219 4.40 22.23 -11.95
CA ALA A 219 4.94 23.38 -11.24
C ALA A 219 6.35 23.80 -11.70
N HIS A 220 6.88 23.18 -12.77
CA HIS A 220 8.22 23.43 -13.29
C HIS A 220 9.36 23.21 -12.28
N LEU A 221 9.19 22.29 -11.33
CA LEU A 221 10.24 21.87 -10.40
C LEU A 221 11.18 20.86 -11.06
N SER A 222 12.46 20.92 -10.73
CA SER A 222 13.44 19.93 -11.17
C SER A 222 13.24 18.61 -10.42
N ILE A 223 13.27 17.49 -11.16
CA ILE A 223 13.06 16.14 -10.63
C ILE A 223 14.23 15.26 -11.07
N GLU A 224 14.84 14.56 -10.11
CA GLU A 224 15.84 13.54 -10.36
C GLU A 224 15.40 12.20 -9.77
N GLU A 225 15.26 11.19 -10.64
CA GLU A 225 14.97 9.82 -10.24
C GLU A 225 16.28 9.04 -10.06
N ARG A 226 16.89 9.12 -8.86
CA ARG A 226 18.16 8.45 -8.52
C ARG A 226 18.22 8.00 -7.05
N PRO A 227 19.08 7.05 -6.70
CA PRO A 227 19.38 6.75 -5.30
C PRO A 227 19.96 7.98 -4.58
N PHE A 228 19.69 8.09 -3.29
CA PHE A 228 20.29 9.07 -2.40
C PHE A 228 20.64 8.43 -1.05
N THR A 229 21.67 8.95 -0.39
CA THR A 229 22.13 8.48 0.91
C THR A 229 21.37 9.17 2.06
N PRO A 230 21.31 8.59 3.27
CA PRO A 230 20.78 9.32 4.43
C PRO A 230 21.49 10.64 4.70
N ALA A 231 22.79 10.74 4.42
CA ALA A 231 23.56 11.97 4.60
C ALA A 231 23.06 13.12 3.71
N GLU A 232 22.62 12.83 2.49
CA GLU A 232 22.01 13.84 1.59
C GLU A 232 20.68 14.40 2.13
N ALA A 233 20.02 13.72 3.07
CA ALA A 233 18.75 14.17 3.64
C ALA A 233 18.90 15.13 4.83
N HIS A 234 20.13 15.36 5.32
CA HIS A 234 20.43 16.23 6.47
C HIS A 234 20.89 17.65 6.06
N VAL A 235 20.69 18.03 4.80
CA VAL A 235 21.13 19.30 4.22
C VAL A 235 20.19 20.45 4.58
#